data_AF-A0A0C2C081-F1
#
_entry.id   AF-A0A0C2C081-F1
#
_cell.length_a   1.000
_cell.length_b   1.000
_cell.length_c   1.000
_cell.angle_alpha   90.00
_cell.angle_beta   90.00
_cell.angle_gamma   90.00
#
_symmetry.space_group_name_H-M   'P 1'
#
loop_
_entity.id
_entity.type
_entity.pdbx_description
1 polymer ?
#
loop_
_entity_poly.entity_id
_entity_poly.type
_entity_poly.pdbx_seq_one_letter_code
_entity_poly.pdbx_strand_id
1 'polypeptide(L)'
;IAPNYDLATCQIEKIMTTVRDAVFCYLSDPIGFEANNRTISSELWKESYCGWFNYRSNIDDVEREMARKYMRFALIRNPFERFLSGYVDKCLKYASIIKLLCIGSV
;
A
#
# COMPACT_ATOMS: atom_id res chain seq x y z
N ILE A 1 -2.36 -8.56 -0.74
CA ILE A 1 -3.25 -9.61 -0.18
C ILE A 1 -2.50 -10.39 0.89
N ALA A 2 -3.20 -10.95 1.89
CA ALA A 2 -2.65 -11.85 2.90
C ALA A 2 -3.48 -13.14 2.94
N PRO A 3 -3.10 -14.16 2.14
CA PRO A 3 -3.89 -15.39 1.91
C PRO A 3 -4.26 -16.16 3.18
N ASN A 4 -3.33 -16.23 4.14
CA ASN A 4 -3.52 -17.00 5.37
C ASN A 4 -4.55 -16.38 6.33
N TYR A 5 -4.92 -15.11 6.12
CA TYR A 5 -5.79 -14.34 7.00
C TYR A 5 -7.11 -13.90 6.33
N ASP A 6 -7.35 -14.30 5.07
CA ASP A 6 -8.49 -13.81 4.28
C ASP A 6 -8.54 -12.29 4.15
N LEU A 7 -7.39 -11.62 4.17
CA LEU A 7 -7.34 -10.17 4.09
C LEU A 7 -6.92 -9.67 2.72
N ALA A 8 -7.70 -8.73 2.19
CA ALA A 8 -7.36 -7.97 1.00
C ALA A 8 -7.67 -6.49 1.21
N THR A 9 -6.80 -5.62 0.67
CA THR A 9 -6.99 -4.18 0.72
C THR A 9 -6.43 -3.56 -0.55
N CYS A 10 -7.08 -2.49 -1.01
CA CYS A 10 -6.61 -1.73 -2.15
C CYS A 10 -5.55 -0.71 -1.72
N GLN A 11 -4.54 -0.51 -2.55
CA GLN A 11 -3.54 0.51 -2.33
C GLN A 11 -4.08 1.90 -2.70
N ILE A 12 -4.49 2.67 -1.70
CA ILE A 12 -4.80 4.09 -1.84
C ILE A 12 -3.56 4.88 -1.41
N GLU A 13 -3.08 5.84 -2.19
CA GLU A 13 -1.90 6.62 -1.80
C GLU A 13 -2.18 7.56 -0.59
N LYS A 14 -1.11 7.84 0.16
CA LYS A 14 -1.06 8.81 1.27
C LYS A 14 -1.93 8.50 2.51
N ILE A 15 -2.38 7.25 2.64
CA ILE A 15 -3.05 6.71 3.84
C ILE A 15 -2.14 5.76 4.62
N MET A 16 -0.87 6.13 4.81
CA MET A 16 0.12 5.28 5.49
C MET A 16 0.40 3.96 4.72
N THR A 17 0.50 4.05 3.39
CA THR A 17 0.68 2.91 2.48
C THR A 17 1.88 2.03 2.81
N THR A 18 3.00 2.64 3.23
CA THR A 18 4.22 1.90 3.59
C THR A 18 3.98 0.98 4.79
N VAL A 19 3.24 1.45 5.80
CA VAL A 19 2.88 0.64 6.97
C VAL A 19 1.95 -0.49 6.57
N ARG A 20 0.95 -0.22 5.71
CA ARG A 20 0.11 -1.28 5.15
C ARG A 20 0.97 -2.34 4.43
N ASP A 21 1.89 -1.93 3.58
CA ASP A 21 2.75 -2.86 2.84
C ASP A 21 3.63 -3.69 3.78
N ALA A 22 4.20 -3.07 4.81
CA ALA A 22 4.97 -3.74 5.84
C ALA A 22 4.14 -4.76 6.63
N VAL A 23 2.91 -4.42 7.01
CA VAL A 23 1.99 -5.35 7.69
C VAL A 23 1.67 -6.53 6.80
N PHE A 24 1.28 -6.30 5.54
CA PHE A 24 0.99 -7.40 4.61
C PHE A 24 2.22 -8.25 4.30
N CYS A 25 3.40 -7.64 4.26
CA CYS A 25 4.67 -8.34 4.13
C CYS A 25 4.93 -9.27 5.32
N TYR A 26 4.78 -8.76 6.54
CA TYR A 26 4.92 -9.53 7.77
C TYR A 26 3.90 -10.68 7.86
N LEU A 27 2.66 -10.47 7.43
CA LEU A 27 1.63 -11.53 7.43
C LEU A 27 1.93 -12.65 6.41
N SER A 28 2.71 -12.38 5.37
CA SER A 28 3.08 -13.39 4.36
C SER A 28 4.29 -14.21 4.79
N ASP A 29 5.33 -13.58 5.34
CA ASP A 29 6.55 -14.25 5.81
C ASP A 29 7.09 -13.59 7.09
N PRO A 30 6.51 -13.91 8.26
CA PRO A 30 6.94 -13.29 9.52
C PRO A 30 8.36 -13.72 9.91
N ILE A 31 8.74 -14.98 9.61
CA ILE A 31 10.05 -15.53 9.95
C ILE A 31 11.14 -14.83 9.14
N GLY A 32 10.96 -14.71 7.82
CA GLY A 32 11.91 -14.00 6.96
C GLY A 32 11.98 -12.51 7.28
N PHE A 33 10.85 -11.88 7.60
CA PHE A 33 10.79 -10.47 7.98
C PHE A 33 11.60 -10.19 9.27
N GLU A 34 11.41 -10.99 10.32
CA GLU A 34 12.15 -10.86 11.58
C GLU A 34 13.63 -11.24 11.43
N ALA A 35 13.94 -12.30 10.68
CA ALA A 35 15.32 -12.73 10.43
C ALA A 35 16.16 -11.67 9.71
N ASN A 36 15.52 -10.80 8.91
CA ASN A 36 16.16 -9.66 8.25
C ASN A 36 16.17 -8.39 9.10
N ASN A 37 15.89 -8.49 10.41
CA ASN A 37 15.81 -7.37 11.36
C ASN A 37 14.86 -6.25 10.89
N ARG A 38 13.77 -6.61 10.19
CA ARG A 38 12.77 -5.64 9.75
C ARG A 38 11.72 -5.42 10.83
N THR A 39 11.25 -4.19 10.94
CA THR A 39 10.11 -3.80 11.76
C THR A 39 9.11 -3.06 10.88
N ILE A 40 7.82 -3.09 11.23
CA ILE A 40 6.78 -2.35 10.50
C ILE A 40 7.12 -0.85 10.40
N SER A 41 7.73 -0.29 11.45
CA SER A 41 8.15 1.11 11.51
C SER A 41 9.42 1.44 10.72
N SER A 42 10.29 0.46 10.45
CA SER A 42 11.56 0.66 9.74
C SER A 42 11.44 0.42 8.24
N GLU A 43 10.32 -0.12 7.76
CA GLU A 43 10.12 -0.38 6.34
C GLU A 43 10.02 0.92 5.53
N LEU A 44 10.76 0.96 4.43
CA LEU A 44 10.76 2.05 3.47
C LEU A 44 10.20 1.53 2.14
N TRP A 45 9.43 2.37 1.44
CA TRP A 45 8.80 1.97 0.18
C TRP A 45 9.81 1.49 -0.89
N LYS A 46 11.04 2.03 -0.89
CA LYS A 46 12.11 1.66 -1.83
C LYS A 46 12.84 0.37 -1.47
N GLU A 47 12.83 0.01 -0.19
CA GLU A 47 13.66 -1.07 0.38
C GLU A 47 12.77 -2.14 1.03
N SER A 48 11.53 -2.24 0.56
CA SER A 48 10.53 -3.17 1.08
C SER A 48 11.03 -4.60 0.94
N TYR A 49 11.03 -5.34 2.05
CA TYR A 49 11.50 -6.74 2.06
C TYR A 49 10.72 -7.61 1.07
N CYS A 50 9.39 -7.48 1.05
CA CYS A 50 8.53 -8.28 0.18
C CYS A 50 8.35 -7.71 -1.22
N GLY A 51 8.88 -6.51 -1.50
CA GLY A 51 8.70 -5.83 -2.78
C GLY A 51 7.25 -5.84 -3.26
N TRP A 52 7.01 -6.47 -4.41
CA TRP A 52 5.70 -6.54 -5.07
C TRP A 52 4.99 -7.90 -4.90
N PHE A 53 5.53 -8.82 -4.10
CA PHE A 53 5.02 -10.20 -4.00
C PHE A 53 3.55 -10.28 -3.60
N ASN A 54 3.12 -9.38 -2.72
CA ASN A 54 1.74 -9.31 -2.21
C ASN A 54 0.81 -8.39 -3.05
N TYR A 55 1.32 -7.79 -4.12
CA TYR A 55 0.56 -6.89 -4.98
C TYR A 55 -0.25 -7.66 -6.02
N ARG A 56 -1.50 -7.25 -6.23
CA ARG A 56 -2.41 -7.82 -7.22
C ARG A 56 -3.18 -6.67 -7.86
N SER A 57 -3.36 -6.74 -9.16
CA SER A 57 -4.01 -5.68 -9.94
C SER A 57 -5.54 -5.70 -9.80
N ASN A 58 -6.11 -6.88 -9.54
CA ASN A 58 -7.55 -7.08 -9.45
C ASN A 58 -7.87 -8.11 -8.35
N ILE A 59 -8.75 -7.75 -7.43
CA ILE A 59 -9.16 -8.63 -6.32
C ILE A 59 -10.14 -9.72 -6.79
N ASP A 60 -10.97 -9.45 -7.79
CA ASP A 60 -11.94 -10.43 -8.28
C ASP A 60 -11.23 -11.60 -8.98
N ASP A 61 -10.12 -11.33 -9.66
CA ASP A 61 -9.31 -12.38 -10.29
C ASP A 61 -8.61 -13.24 -9.23
N VAL A 62 -8.08 -12.62 -8.16
CA VAL A 62 -7.50 -13.35 -7.02
C VAL A 62 -8.53 -14.25 -6.34
N GLU A 63 -9.75 -13.75 -6.11
CA GLU A 63 -10.81 -14.54 -5.48
C GLU A 63 -11.23 -15.74 -6.34
N ARG A 64 -11.24 -15.58 -7.66
CA ARG A 64 -11.50 -16.69 -8.61
C ARG A 64 -10.36 -17.71 -8.61
N GLU A 65 -9.11 -17.25 -8.77
CA GLU A 65 -7.93 -18.13 -8.84
C GLU A 65 -7.73 -18.93 -7.56
N MET A 66 -7.97 -18.31 -6.41
CA MET A 66 -7.81 -18.97 -5.11
C MET A 66 -9.08 -19.68 -4.62
N ALA A 67 -10.17 -19.62 -5.40
CA ALA A 67 -11.49 -20.15 -5.05
C ALA A 67 -11.94 -19.77 -3.62
N ARG A 68 -11.61 -18.54 -3.20
CA ARG A 68 -11.77 -18.07 -1.82
C ARG A 68 -12.10 -16.59 -1.81
N LYS A 69 -12.99 -16.18 -0.90
CA LYS A 69 -13.34 -14.76 -0.72
C LYS A 69 -12.44 -14.10 0.31
N TYR A 70 -12.07 -12.86 0.06
CA TYR A 70 -11.29 -12.06 0.98
C TYR A 70 -12.17 -11.02 1.67
N MET A 71 -11.93 -10.78 2.95
CA MET A 71 -12.39 -9.58 3.62
C MET A 71 -11.68 -8.37 3.01
N ARG A 72 -12.47 -7.55 2.32
CA ARG A 72 -12.02 -6.32 1.68
C ARG A 72 -12.14 -5.17 2.67
N PHE A 73 -11.04 -4.50 2.98
CA PHE A 73 -11.06 -3.31 3.82
C PHE A 73 -10.16 -2.22 3.24
N ALA A 74 -10.38 -0.98 3.68
CA ALA A 74 -9.53 0.16 3.34
C ALA A 74 -9.14 0.89 4.63
N LEU A 75 -7.87 1.32 4.69
CA LEU A 75 -7.42 2.20 5.77
C LEU A 75 -7.73 3.64 5.37
N ILE A 76 -8.45 4.36 6.22
CA ILE A 76 -8.80 5.76 5.96
C ILE A 76 -8.01 6.64 6.93
N ARG A 77 -7.24 7.57 6.37
CA ARG A 77 -6.63 8.68 7.11
C ARG A 77 -7.58 9.88 7.08
N ASN A 78 -7.42 10.81 8.03
CA ASN A 78 -8.08 12.11 7.98
C ASN A 78 -8.03 12.70 6.54
N PRO A 79 -9.18 13.03 5.93
CA PRO A 79 -9.24 13.48 4.54
C PRO A 79 -8.40 14.73 4.24
N PHE A 80 -8.33 15.68 5.19
CA PHE A 80 -7.55 16.91 5.02
C PHE A 80 -6.06 16.61 5.01
N GLU A 81 -5.57 15.78 5.93
CA GLU A 81 -4.16 15.39 5.95
C GLU A 81 -3.76 14.59 4.72
N ARG A 82 -4.63 13.68 4.25
CA ARG A 82 -4.40 12.93 3.01
C ARG A 82 -4.31 13.87 1.82
N PHE A 83 -5.24 14.82 1.71
CA PHE A 83 -5.24 15.82 0.65
C PHE A 83 -3.97 16.65 0.65
N LEU A 84 -3.59 17.22 1.80
CA LEU A 84 -2.37 18.03 1.93
C LEU A 84 -1.11 17.22 1.58
N SER A 85 -1.02 15.98 2.07
CA SER A 85 0.11 15.10 1.76
C SER A 85 0.19 14.76 0.27
N GLY A 86 -0.95 14.49 -0.37
CA GLY A 86 -1.05 14.25 -1.80
C GLY A 86 -0.70 15.48 -2.64
N TYR A 87 -1.22 16.65 -2.26
CA TYR A 87 -0.93 17.92 -2.93
C TYR A 87 0.55 18.28 -2.85
N VAL A 88 1.16 18.22 -1.66
CA VAL A 88 2.59 18.53 -1.50
C VAL A 88 3.44 17.56 -2.33
N ASP A 89 3.09 16.28 -2.34
CA ASP A 89 3.81 15.28 -3.11
C ASP A 89 3.67 15.55 -4.61
N LYS A 90 2.46 15.43 -5.17
CA LYS A 90 2.22 15.48 -6.62
C LYS A 90 2.34 16.88 -7.22
N CYS A 91 1.97 17.92 -6.47
CA CYS A 91 1.86 19.29 -6.97
C CYS A 91 2.96 20.26 -6.50
N LEU A 92 3.74 19.94 -5.46
CA LEU A 92 4.88 20.80 -5.08
C LEU A 92 6.23 20.12 -5.36
N LYS A 93 6.37 18.84 -5.00
CA LYS A 93 7.62 18.10 -5.22
C LYS A 93 7.78 17.62 -6.67
N TYR A 94 6.71 17.17 -7.31
CA TYR A 94 6.73 16.74 -8.72
C TYR A 94 6.42 17.86 -9.74
N ALA A 95 5.86 19.01 -9.31
CA ALA A 95 5.56 20.13 -10.22
C ALA A 95 6.79 20.94 -10.68
N SER A 96 7.96 20.71 -10.09
CA SER A 96 9.23 21.19 -10.67
C SER A 96 9.51 20.55 -12.05
N ILE A 97 8.81 19.46 -12.40
CA ILE A 97 8.95 18.75 -13.69
C ILE A 97 7.70 18.91 -14.59
N ILE A 98 6.48 19.07 -14.05
CA ILE A 98 5.25 19.25 -14.86
C ILE A 98 4.37 20.35 -14.26
N LYS A 99 4.35 21.53 -14.89
CA LYS A 99 3.61 22.73 -14.45
C LYS A 99 2.08 22.70 -14.63
N LEU A 100 1.48 21.62 -15.14
CA LEU A 100 0.09 21.64 -15.65
C LEU A 100 -0.88 20.58 -15.10
N LEU A 101 -0.50 19.72 -14.15
CA LEU A 101 -1.33 18.59 -13.71
C LEU A 101 -2.01 18.80 -12.34
N CYS A 102 -2.34 20.03 -11.96
CA CYS A 102 -2.87 20.33 -10.62
C CYS A 102 -4.28 20.93 -10.63
N ILE A 103 -5.13 20.48 -11.55
CA ILE A 103 -6.59 20.67 -11.45
C ILE A 103 -7.25 19.32 -11.70
N GLY A 104 -7.68 18.68 -10.61
CA GLY A 104 -8.72 17.66 -10.56
C GLY A 104 -8.56 16.47 -11.51
N SER A 105 -7.92 15.40 -11.04
CA SER A 105 -8.28 14.05 -11.49
C SER A 105 -9.20 13.46 -10.42
N VAL A 106 -10.51 13.69 -10.63
CA VAL A 106 -11.60 12.90 -10.05
C VAL A 106 -11.56 11.52 -10.69
#